data_AF-A0A7X0BW01-F1
#
_entry.id   AF-A0A7X0BW01-F1
#
_cell.length_a   1.000
_cell.length_b   1.000
_cell.length_c   1.000
_cell.angle_alpha   90.00
_cell.angle_beta   90.00
_cell.angle_gamma   90.00
#
_symmetry.space_group_name_H-M   'P 1'
#
loop_
_entity.id
_entity.type
_entity.pdbx_description
1 polymer ?
#
loop_
_entity_poly.entity_id
_entity_poly.type
_entity_poly.pdbx_seq_one_letter_code
_entity_poly.pdbx_strand_id
1 'polypeptide(L)'
;MGNSTPEIPPTVRERALEAGRRAVEDYERTYQAEMRAHENAAHARQSGTAQPARWLADDPCPDWCVGSIDREDGTHPDDRAHFGPTHIVELVTMESTVSGHDRWEPVEAQIALDKRYREREARVIIGTGDDTHVWATLAEAEEIATTILDLVRQARGTWTPVVLPFDPNGGCPDATCANCHPLPGEVSA
;
A
#
# COMPACT_ATOMS: atom_id res chain seq x y z
N MET A 1 32.55 8.04 29.65
CA MET A 1 31.26 8.70 29.35
C MET A 1 30.20 7.62 29.48
N GLY A 2 29.31 7.72 30.47
CA GLY A 2 28.31 6.68 30.73
C GLY A 2 27.21 6.73 29.69
N ASN A 3 27.05 5.66 28.90
CA ASN A 3 25.87 5.45 28.07
C ASN A 3 24.69 5.11 28.98
N SER A 4 23.92 6.11 29.40
CA SER A 4 22.58 5.87 29.94
C SER A 4 21.64 5.69 28.75
N THR A 5 21.24 4.44 28.49
CA THR A 5 20.16 4.16 27.53
C THR A 5 18.91 4.89 28.01
N PRO A 6 18.29 5.75 27.19
CA PRO A 6 17.09 6.47 27.59
C PRO A 6 15.96 5.47 27.91
N GLU A 7 15.36 5.60 29.08
CA GLU A 7 14.20 4.80 29.46
C GLU A 7 12.99 5.20 28.61
N ILE A 8 12.30 4.19 28.06
CA ILE A 8 11.06 4.39 27.32
C ILE A 8 9.99 4.88 28.30
N PRO A 9 9.29 6.00 28.02
CA PRO A 9 8.22 6.48 28.88
C PRO A 9 7.16 5.39 29.12
N PRO A 10 6.63 5.23 30.35
CA PRO A 10 5.64 4.19 30.66
C PRO A 10 4.42 4.18 29.71
N THR A 11 3.96 5.35 29.28
CA THR A 11 2.84 5.52 28.34
C THR A 11 3.15 5.04 26.92
N VAL A 12 4.42 5.02 26.52
CA VAL A 12 4.84 4.43 25.23
C VAL A 12 4.86 2.91 25.34
N ARG A 13 5.40 2.38 26.44
CA ARG A 13 5.41 0.93 26.72
C ARG A 13 4.00 0.35 26.80
N GLU A 14 3.10 1.00 27.53
CA GLU A 14 1.70 0.55 27.66
C GLU A 14 0.97 0.54 26.32
N ARG A 15 1.14 1.59 25.50
CA ARG A 15 0.57 1.65 24.14
C ARG A 15 1.11 0.54 23.24
N ALA A 16 2.41 0.26 23.30
CA ALA A 16 3.01 -0.82 22.54
C ALA A 16 2.46 -2.20 22.95
N LEU A 17 2.30 -2.44 24.26
CA LEU A 17 1.72 -3.68 24.77
C LEU A 17 0.25 -3.86 24.40
N GLU A 18 -0.54 -2.78 24.44
CA GLU A 18 -1.94 -2.79 24.00
C GLU A 18 -2.06 -3.05 22.50
N ALA A 19 -1.24 -2.37 21.68
CA ALA A 19 -1.20 -2.60 20.24
C ALA A 19 -0.85 -4.06 19.91
N GLY A 20 0.16 -4.63 20.61
CA GLY A 20 0.53 -6.04 20.45
C GLY A 20 -0.59 -7.01 20.82
N ARG A 21 -1.34 -6.76 21.91
CA ARG A 21 -2.50 -7.59 22.27
C ARG A 21 -3.58 -7.54 21.20
N ARG A 22 -3.92 -6.35 20.70
CA ARG A 22 -4.93 -6.20 19.64
C ARG A 22 -4.53 -6.92 18.36
N ALA A 23 -3.27 -6.79 17.95
CA ALA A 23 -2.75 -7.49 16.78
C ALA A 23 -2.91 -9.03 16.92
N VAL A 24 -2.61 -9.59 18.10
CA VAL A 24 -2.82 -11.01 18.37
C VAL A 24 -4.30 -11.40 18.31
N GLU A 25 -5.18 -10.62 18.94
CA GLU A 25 -6.63 -10.89 18.93
C GLU A 25 -7.23 -10.81 17.51
N ASP A 26 -6.78 -9.86 16.70
CA ASP A 26 -7.23 -9.71 15.33
C ASP A 26 -6.70 -10.83 14.44
N TYR A 27 -5.43 -11.22 14.60
CA TYR A 27 -4.86 -12.39 13.93
C TYR A 27 -5.62 -13.68 14.25
N GLU A 28 -5.88 -13.96 15.53
CA GLU A 28 -6.63 -15.15 15.95
C GLU A 28 -8.04 -15.17 15.34
N ARG A 29 -8.71 -14.02 15.26
CA ARG A 29 -10.04 -13.90 14.66
C ARG A 29 -10.01 -14.20 13.17
N THR A 30 -9.03 -13.66 12.44
CA THR A 30 -8.83 -13.91 11.01
C THR A 30 -8.53 -15.38 10.75
N TYR A 31 -7.57 -15.96 11.48
CA TYR A 31 -7.22 -17.37 11.37
C TYR A 31 -8.43 -18.30 11.62
N GLN A 32 -9.23 -18.03 12.65
CA GLN A 32 -10.45 -18.81 12.91
C GLN A 32 -11.52 -18.65 11.82
N ALA A 33 -11.58 -17.50 11.15
CA ALA A 33 -12.50 -17.31 10.03
C ALA A 33 -12.03 -18.11 8.81
N GLU A 34 -10.74 -18.07 8.49
CA GLU A 34 -10.14 -18.84 7.39
C GLU A 34 -10.30 -20.35 7.61
N MET A 35 -10.03 -20.85 8.81
CA MET A 35 -10.20 -22.27 9.13
C MET A 35 -11.65 -22.73 8.94
N ARG A 36 -12.63 -21.91 9.37
CA ARG A 36 -14.05 -22.19 9.12
C ARG A 36 -14.41 -22.15 7.63
N ALA A 37 -13.84 -21.23 6.86
CA ALA A 37 -14.04 -21.18 5.41
C ALA A 37 -13.50 -22.45 4.73
N HIS A 38 -12.30 -22.90 5.12
CA HIS A 38 -11.71 -24.16 4.65
C HIS A 38 -12.57 -25.38 5.00
N GLU A 39 -13.05 -25.47 6.24
CA GLU A 39 -13.95 -26.55 6.68
C GLU A 39 -15.26 -26.57 5.88
N ASN A 40 -15.88 -25.40 5.68
CA ASN A 40 -17.10 -25.26 4.87
C ASN A 40 -16.87 -25.69 3.42
N ALA A 41 -15.75 -25.28 2.81
CA ALA A 41 -15.39 -25.66 1.45
C ALA A 41 -15.10 -27.17 1.33
N ALA A 42 -14.43 -27.77 2.32
CA ALA A 42 -14.20 -29.20 2.37
C ALA A 42 -15.52 -29.98 2.51
N HIS A 43 -16.42 -29.53 3.40
CA HIS A 43 -17.73 -30.12 3.58
C HIS A 43 -18.54 -30.04 2.28
N ALA A 44 -18.60 -28.88 1.62
CA ALA A 44 -19.32 -28.70 0.36
C ALA A 44 -18.80 -29.63 -0.77
N ARG A 45 -17.49 -29.85 -0.83
CA ARG A 45 -16.87 -30.82 -1.75
C ARG A 45 -17.30 -32.26 -1.43
N GLN A 46 -17.25 -32.64 -0.16
CA GLN A 46 -17.64 -34.00 0.29
C GLN A 46 -19.14 -34.27 0.10
N SER A 47 -20.00 -33.27 0.31
CA SER A 47 -21.45 -33.40 0.10
C SER A 47 -21.88 -33.24 -1.36
N GLY A 48 -20.95 -32.97 -2.29
CA GLY A 48 -21.27 -32.72 -3.70
C GLY A 48 -22.12 -31.46 -3.93
N THR A 49 -22.17 -30.56 -2.94
CA THR A 49 -22.92 -29.29 -3.01
C THR A 49 -22.04 -28.11 -3.40
N ALA A 50 -20.74 -28.32 -3.60
CA ALA A 50 -19.87 -27.35 -4.25
C ALA A 50 -20.48 -26.98 -5.61
N GLN A 51 -20.82 -25.70 -5.79
CA GLN A 51 -21.31 -25.21 -7.07
C GLN A 51 -20.17 -24.56 -7.81
N PRO A 52 -19.93 -24.89 -9.11
CA PRO A 52 -18.93 -24.21 -9.92
C PRO A 52 -19.02 -22.70 -9.71
N ALA A 53 -17.89 -22.03 -9.63
CA ALA A 53 -17.73 -20.59 -9.53
C ALA A 53 -18.35 -19.92 -10.76
N ARG A 54 -19.69 -19.94 -10.85
CA ARG A 54 -20.49 -19.45 -11.97
C ARG A 54 -20.18 -18.01 -12.28
N TRP A 55 -19.71 -17.28 -11.28
CA TRP A 55 -19.25 -15.92 -11.40
C TRP A 55 -18.09 -15.76 -12.40
N LEU A 56 -17.22 -16.75 -12.58
CA LEU A 56 -16.17 -16.75 -13.59
C LEU A 56 -16.71 -16.93 -15.02
N ALA A 57 -17.95 -17.44 -15.17
CA ALA A 57 -18.61 -17.45 -16.46
C ALA A 57 -19.11 -16.04 -16.84
N ASP A 58 -19.53 -15.26 -15.84
CA ASP A 58 -20.03 -13.88 -16.02
C ASP A 58 -18.88 -12.85 -16.04
N ASP A 59 -17.79 -13.09 -15.30
CA ASP A 59 -16.59 -12.25 -15.21
C ASP A 59 -15.32 -13.12 -15.34
N PRO A 60 -14.96 -13.54 -16.57
CA PRO A 60 -13.81 -14.42 -16.80
C PRO A 60 -12.50 -13.77 -16.36
N CYS A 61 -11.53 -14.60 -15.97
CA CYS A 61 -10.21 -14.14 -15.55
C CYS A 61 -9.58 -13.26 -16.64
N PRO A 62 -9.19 -12.01 -16.33
CA PRO A 62 -8.40 -11.21 -17.25
C PRO A 62 -6.98 -11.79 -17.37
N ASP A 63 -6.27 -11.43 -18.45
CA ASP A 63 -4.94 -11.99 -18.77
C ASP A 63 -3.88 -11.80 -17.68
N TRP A 64 -4.02 -10.75 -16.84
CA TRP A 64 -3.11 -10.48 -15.73
C TRP A 64 -3.40 -11.34 -14.48
N CYS A 65 -4.53 -12.03 -14.42
CA CYS A 65 -5.01 -12.68 -13.23
C CYS A 65 -4.32 -14.04 -13.03
N VAL A 66 -3.51 -14.19 -11.97
CA VAL A 66 -2.65 -15.37 -11.77
C VAL A 66 -3.34 -16.53 -11.06
N GLY A 67 -4.34 -16.28 -10.21
CA GLY A 67 -4.90 -17.32 -9.35
C GLY A 67 -5.04 -16.83 -7.93
N SER A 68 -6.13 -17.21 -7.27
CA SER A 68 -6.12 -17.32 -5.80
C SER A 68 -7.10 -18.40 -5.36
N ILE A 69 -7.06 -18.72 -4.07
CA ILE A 69 -8.05 -19.56 -3.39
C ILE A 69 -9.46 -18.96 -3.48
N ASP A 70 -9.58 -17.64 -3.69
CA ASP A 70 -10.85 -16.93 -3.80
C ASP A 70 -11.57 -17.14 -5.13
N ARG A 71 -10.97 -17.91 -6.03
CA ARG A 71 -11.59 -18.39 -7.27
C ARG A 71 -12.43 -19.64 -7.08
N GLU A 72 -12.33 -20.30 -5.92
CA GLU A 72 -13.01 -21.56 -5.70
C GLU A 72 -14.53 -21.40 -5.51
N ASP A 73 -15.24 -22.46 -5.87
CA ASP A 73 -16.68 -22.64 -5.67
C ASP A 73 -17.14 -22.33 -4.23
N GLY A 74 -16.29 -22.67 -3.26
CA GLY A 74 -16.54 -22.49 -1.83
C GLY A 74 -16.35 -21.06 -1.34
N THR A 75 -15.76 -20.17 -2.14
CA THR A 75 -15.50 -18.79 -1.75
C THR A 75 -16.80 -18.00 -1.68
N HIS A 76 -17.00 -17.34 -0.54
CA HIS A 76 -18.17 -16.50 -0.31
C HIS A 76 -18.27 -15.44 -1.41
N PRO A 77 -19.48 -15.10 -1.92
CA PRO A 77 -19.63 -14.18 -3.04
C PRO A 77 -18.95 -12.83 -2.90
N ASP A 78 -18.79 -12.33 -1.68
CA ASP A 78 -18.16 -11.03 -1.40
C ASP A 78 -16.62 -11.10 -1.33
N ASP A 79 -16.05 -12.30 -1.18
CA ASP A 79 -14.60 -12.53 -1.12
C ASP A 79 -14.02 -12.91 -2.48
N ARG A 80 -14.88 -13.17 -3.48
CA ARG A 80 -14.47 -13.51 -4.84
C ARG A 80 -13.73 -12.35 -5.49
N ALA A 81 -12.54 -12.63 -5.98
CA ALA A 81 -11.69 -11.62 -6.59
C ALA A 81 -10.72 -12.20 -7.62
N HIS A 82 -10.21 -11.31 -8.44
CA HIS A 82 -9.14 -11.53 -9.40
C HIS A 82 -7.87 -10.91 -8.84
N PHE A 83 -6.81 -11.71 -8.68
CA PHE A 83 -5.52 -11.26 -8.18
C PHE A 83 -4.45 -11.30 -9.28
N GLY A 84 -3.70 -10.21 -9.39
CA GLY A 84 -2.50 -10.14 -10.19
C GLY A 84 -1.29 -10.68 -9.45
N PRO A 85 -0.12 -10.75 -10.12
CA PRO A 85 1.12 -11.08 -9.44
C PRO A 85 1.45 -10.02 -8.39
N THR A 86 1.89 -10.46 -7.21
CA THR A 86 2.45 -9.57 -6.20
C THR A 86 3.91 -9.29 -6.51
N HIS A 87 4.23 -8.00 -6.62
CA HIS A 87 5.60 -7.52 -6.71
C HIS A 87 6.07 -7.08 -5.33
N ILE A 88 7.20 -7.62 -4.90
CA ILE A 88 7.82 -7.30 -3.61
C ILE A 88 9.06 -6.45 -3.87
N VAL A 89 9.15 -5.32 -3.16
CA VAL A 89 10.31 -4.42 -3.18
C VAL A 89 10.86 -4.33 -1.77
N GLU A 90 12.06 -4.87 -1.55
CA GLU A 90 12.78 -4.68 -0.29
C GLU A 90 13.19 -3.20 -0.16
N LEU A 91 12.77 -2.58 0.95
CA LEU A 91 13.10 -1.20 1.27
C LEU A 91 14.30 -1.18 2.22
N VAL A 92 15.35 -0.47 1.81
CA VAL A 92 16.47 -0.14 2.70
C VAL A 92 16.06 1.04 3.57
N THR A 93 15.41 0.73 4.69
CA THR A 93 15.01 1.70 5.70
C THR A 93 16.00 1.67 6.88
N MET A 94 15.95 2.69 7.74
CA MET A 94 16.63 2.66 9.04
C MET A 94 15.85 1.84 10.09
N GLU A 95 14.68 1.33 9.72
CA GLU A 95 13.73 0.65 10.59
C GLU A 95 13.67 -0.81 10.17
N SER A 96 14.21 -1.70 10.98
CA SER A 96 14.13 -3.13 10.73
C SER A 96 12.82 -3.70 11.29
N THR A 97 12.17 -4.59 10.54
CA THR A 97 11.02 -5.35 11.03
C THR A 97 11.49 -6.66 11.66
N VAL A 98 10.83 -7.07 12.74
CA VAL A 98 11.04 -8.37 13.36
C VAL A 98 10.08 -9.35 12.69
N SER A 99 10.62 -10.25 11.87
CA SER A 99 9.87 -11.32 11.20
C SER A 99 10.15 -12.63 11.92
N GLY A 100 9.11 -13.23 12.52
CA GLY A 100 9.23 -14.46 13.31
C GLY A 100 10.21 -14.33 14.50
N HIS A 101 10.48 -15.45 15.17
CA HIS A 101 11.31 -15.53 16.38
C HIS A 101 12.77 -15.06 16.16
N ASP A 102 13.01 -13.75 16.22
CA ASP A 102 14.30 -13.05 16.33
C ASP A 102 15.13 -12.84 15.03
N ARG A 103 14.49 -12.77 13.85
CA ARG A 103 15.19 -12.35 12.63
C ARG A 103 14.82 -10.92 12.23
N TRP A 104 15.85 -10.12 12.00
CA TRP A 104 15.72 -8.80 11.38
C TRP A 104 15.65 -8.99 9.88
N GLU A 105 14.52 -8.59 9.29
CA GLU A 105 14.31 -8.61 7.85
C GLU A 105 14.07 -7.18 7.34
N PRO A 106 14.49 -6.86 6.10
CA PRO A 106 14.14 -5.59 5.47
C PRO A 106 12.62 -5.39 5.42
N VAL A 107 12.19 -4.15 5.47
CA VAL A 107 10.77 -3.84 5.24
C VAL A 107 10.44 -4.14 3.78
N GLU A 108 9.45 -4.99 3.54
CA GLU A 108 8.97 -5.28 2.19
C GLU A 108 7.78 -4.41 1.85
N ALA A 109 7.84 -3.73 0.70
CA ALA A 109 6.67 -3.13 0.06
C ALA A 109 6.08 -4.11 -0.94
N GLN A 110 4.78 -4.41 -0.79
CA GLN A 110 4.04 -5.28 -1.68
C GLN A 110 3.13 -4.45 -2.58
N ILE A 111 3.14 -4.77 -3.88
CA ILE A 111 2.31 -4.11 -4.89
C ILE A 111 1.63 -5.20 -5.72
N ALA A 112 0.30 -5.19 -5.78
CA ALA A 112 -0.48 -6.18 -6.52
C ALA A 112 -1.69 -5.55 -7.18
N LEU A 113 -2.25 -6.23 -8.19
CA LEU A 113 -3.58 -5.92 -8.72
C LEU A 113 -4.63 -6.78 -8.01
N ASP A 114 -5.75 -6.16 -7.68
CA ASP A 114 -6.96 -6.82 -7.18
C ASP A 114 -8.17 -6.29 -7.94
N LYS A 115 -9.12 -7.16 -8.27
CA LYS A 115 -10.46 -6.78 -8.74
C LYS A 115 -11.48 -7.70 -8.10
N ARG A 116 -12.29 -7.15 -7.20
CA ARG A 116 -13.37 -7.92 -6.56
C ARG A 116 -14.52 -8.17 -7.54
N TYR A 117 -15.29 -9.23 -7.34
CA TYR A 117 -16.37 -9.69 -8.23
C TYR A 117 -17.42 -8.63 -8.61
N ARG A 118 -17.61 -7.59 -7.78
CA ARG A 118 -18.58 -6.50 -8.05
C ARG A 118 -17.93 -5.19 -8.51
N GLU A 119 -16.61 -5.15 -8.58
CA GLU A 119 -15.88 -3.96 -9.00
C GLU A 119 -15.78 -3.90 -10.52
N ARG A 120 -15.97 -2.69 -11.05
CA ARG A 120 -15.95 -2.46 -12.50
C ARG A 120 -14.53 -2.44 -13.05
N GLU A 121 -13.58 -2.03 -12.23
CA GLU A 121 -12.18 -1.88 -12.58
C GLU A 121 -11.31 -2.54 -11.51
N ALA A 122 -10.08 -2.90 -11.90
CA ALA A 122 -9.07 -3.34 -10.95
C ALA A 122 -8.55 -2.17 -10.12
N ARG A 123 -7.99 -2.49 -8.97
CA ARG A 123 -7.31 -1.58 -8.06
C ARG A 123 -5.89 -2.06 -7.84
N VAL A 124 -5.00 -1.11 -7.57
CA VAL A 124 -3.64 -1.41 -7.11
C VAL A 124 -3.66 -1.44 -5.59
N ILE A 125 -3.24 -2.56 -5.03
CA ILE A 125 -2.96 -2.71 -3.61
C ILE A 125 -1.50 -2.34 -3.41
N ILE A 126 -1.23 -1.43 -2.47
CA ILE A 126 0.12 -1.05 -2.04
C ILE A 126 0.17 -1.21 -0.53
N GLY A 127 1.13 -1.98 -0.03
CA GLY A 127 1.24 -2.20 1.41
C GLY A 127 2.65 -2.48 1.89
N THR A 128 2.85 -2.43 3.20
CA THR A 128 4.09 -2.86 3.86
C THR A 128 3.75 -3.86 4.95
N GLY A 129 4.38 -5.04 4.91
CA GLY A 129 4.01 -6.16 5.77
C GLY A 129 2.58 -6.66 5.51
N ASP A 130 1.99 -7.33 6.50
CA ASP A 130 0.70 -8.03 6.34
C ASP A 130 -0.51 -7.14 6.67
N ASP A 131 -0.34 -6.06 7.44
CA ASP A 131 -1.45 -5.36 8.10
C ASP A 131 -1.83 -4.02 7.47
N THR A 132 -0.95 -3.41 6.66
CA THR A 132 -1.18 -2.05 6.14
C THR A 132 -1.21 -2.05 4.64
N HIS A 133 -2.43 -1.98 4.10
CA HIS A 133 -2.69 -1.87 2.67
C HIS A 133 -3.49 -0.60 2.36
N VAL A 134 -3.09 0.10 1.30
CA VAL A 134 -3.90 1.12 0.64
C VAL A 134 -4.36 0.57 -0.71
N TRP A 135 -5.60 0.92 -1.08
CA TRP A 135 -6.17 0.60 -2.38
C TRP A 135 -6.25 1.88 -3.19
N ALA A 136 -5.72 1.85 -4.41
CA ALA A 136 -5.80 2.93 -5.37
C ALA A 136 -6.55 2.45 -6.62
N THR A 137 -7.42 3.29 -7.16
CA THR A 137 -7.91 3.13 -8.55
C THR A 137 -6.73 3.17 -9.52
N LEU A 138 -6.92 2.72 -10.76
CA LEU A 138 -5.84 2.75 -11.76
C LEU A 138 -5.32 4.17 -12.02
N ALA A 139 -6.22 5.16 -12.07
CA ALA A 139 -5.84 6.56 -12.26
C ALA A 139 -5.03 7.12 -11.07
N GLU A 140 -5.46 6.83 -9.84
CA GLU A 140 -4.71 7.23 -8.64
C GLU A 140 -3.34 6.53 -8.58
N ALA A 141 -3.27 5.25 -8.97
CA ALA A 141 -2.01 4.51 -9.02
C ALA A 141 -1.04 5.10 -10.06
N GLU A 142 -1.53 5.53 -11.22
CA GLU A 142 -0.73 6.25 -12.23
C GLU A 142 -0.20 7.58 -11.69
N GLU A 143 -1.02 8.34 -10.96
CA GLU A 143 -0.62 9.60 -10.32
C GLU A 143 0.45 9.37 -9.24
N ILE A 144 0.27 8.36 -8.38
CA ILE A 144 1.25 7.94 -7.37
C ILE A 144 2.58 7.57 -8.04
N ALA A 145 2.53 6.70 -9.07
CA ALA A 145 3.72 6.26 -9.78
C ALA A 145 4.46 7.43 -10.44
N THR A 146 3.72 8.35 -11.06
CA THR A 146 4.28 9.57 -11.67
C THR A 146 4.98 10.44 -10.63
N THR A 147 4.32 10.67 -9.49
CA THR A 147 4.86 11.46 -8.38
C THR A 147 6.14 10.85 -7.84
N ILE A 148 6.18 9.52 -7.63
CA ILE A 148 7.38 8.80 -7.18
C ILE A 148 8.52 8.99 -8.19
N LEU A 149 8.26 8.79 -9.48
CA LEU A 149 9.28 8.94 -10.52
C LEU A 149 9.82 10.37 -10.60
N ASP A 150 8.97 11.38 -10.41
CA ASP A 150 9.40 12.78 -10.35
C ASP A 150 10.29 13.07 -9.15
N LEU A 151 9.93 12.57 -7.97
CA LEU A 151 10.77 12.69 -6.77
C LEU A 151 12.13 11.99 -6.98
N VAL A 152 12.15 10.83 -7.62
CA VAL A 152 13.41 10.14 -7.97
C VAL A 152 14.26 10.97 -8.94
N ARG A 153 13.64 11.57 -9.96
CA ARG A 153 14.35 12.47 -10.90
C ARG A 153 14.90 13.69 -10.17
N GLN A 154 14.16 14.25 -9.21
CA GLN A 154 14.59 15.40 -8.41
C GLN A 154 15.83 15.04 -7.59
N ALA A 155 15.78 13.93 -6.85
CA ALA A 155 16.90 13.44 -6.04
C ALA A 155 18.15 13.15 -6.87
N ARG A 156 17.99 12.73 -8.14
CA ARG A 156 19.09 12.48 -9.07
C ARG A 156 19.60 13.73 -9.79
N GLY A 157 18.99 14.89 -9.58
CA GLY A 157 19.33 16.13 -10.28
C GLY A 157 18.99 16.11 -11.77
N THR A 158 18.14 15.18 -12.21
CA THR A 158 17.70 15.05 -13.61
C THR A 158 16.29 15.61 -13.84
N TRP A 159 15.62 16.08 -12.79
CA TRP A 159 14.31 16.68 -12.93
C TRP A 159 14.43 18.08 -13.51
N THR A 160 13.71 18.31 -14.61
CA THR A 160 13.49 19.65 -15.15
C THR A 160 12.07 20.06 -14.76
N PRO A 161 11.91 21.05 -13.87
CA PRO A 161 10.59 21.61 -13.57
C PRO A 161 9.93 22.09 -14.86
N VAL A 162 8.76 21.53 -15.18
CA VAL A 162 7.95 21.92 -16.36
C VAL A 162 7.54 23.39 -16.24
N VAL A 163 7.37 23.88 -15.01
CA VAL A 163 7.18 25.28 -14.67
C VAL A 163 8.05 25.54 -13.44
N LEU A 164 9.15 26.27 -13.60
CA LEU A 164 9.74 26.88 -12.42
C LEU A 164 8.79 28.00 -11.99
N PRO A 165 8.41 28.09 -10.70
CA PRO A 165 7.69 29.26 -10.20
C PRO A 165 8.50 30.55 -10.38
N PHE A 166 9.81 30.42 -10.64
CA PHE A 166 10.76 31.52 -10.80
C PHE A 166 11.77 31.25 -11.92
N ASP A 167 12.18 32.27 -12.65
CA ASP A 167 13.29 32.23 -13.60
C ASP A 167 14.62 31.95 -12.87
N PRO A 168 15.75 31.75 -13.59
CA PRO A 168 17.05 31.53 -12.97
C PRO A 168 17.53 32.64 -12.01
N ASN A 169 16.88 33.81 -12.02
CA ASN A 169 17.16 34.94 -11.13
C ASN A 169 16.20 35.00 -9.92
N GLY A 170 15.28 34.04 -9.78
CA GLY A 170 14.27 34.04 -8.72
C GLY A 170 13.02 34.87 -9.03
N GLY A 171 12.79 35.28 -10.28
CA GLY A 171 11.63 36.09 -10.69
C GLY A 171 10.47 35.25 -11.25
N CYS A 172 9.25 35.42 -10.75
CA CYS A 172 8.11 34.67 -11.29
C CYS A 172 7.69 35.21 -12.67
N PRO A 173 6.95 34.44 -13.50
CA PRO A 173 6.54 34.90 -14.83
C PRO A 173 5.54 36.06 -14.81
N ASP A 174 4.99 36.40 -13.65
CA ASP A 174 4.11 37.54 -13.47
C ASP A 174 4.92 38.83 -13.34
N ALA A 175 4.96 39.62 -14.42
CA ALA A 175 5.63 40.92 -14.48
C ALA A 175 5.08 41.94 -13.46
N THR A 176 3.92 41.68 -12.84
CA THR A 176 3.30 42.54 -11.82
C THR A 176 3.59 42.10 -10.38
N CYS A 177 4.31 41.00 -10.18
CA CYS A 177 4.70 40.52 -8.86
C CYS A 177 5.66 41.51 -8.18
N ALA A 178 5.17 42.29 -7.21
CA ALA A 178 5.96 43.28 -6.49
C ALA A 178 7.17 42.68 -5.73
N ASN A 179 7.12 41.39 -5.38
CA ASN A 179 8.26 40.70 -4.76
C ASN A 179 9.38 40.37 -5.75
N CYS A 180 9.04 40.10 -7.02
CA CYS A 180 10.02 39.72 -8.06
C CYS A 180 10.46 40.94 -8.89
N HIS A 181 9.60 41.96 -8.99
CA HIS A 181 9.81 43.20 -9.73
C HIS A 181 9.48 44.40 -8.84
N PRO A 182 10.25 44.65 -7.76
CA PRO A 182 10.01 45.79 -6.89
C PRO A 182 10.04 47.08 -7.72
N LEU A 183 9.04 47.95 -7.52
CA LEU A 183 8.97 49.20 -8.24
C LEU A 183 10.20 50.06 -7.91
N PRO A 184 10.77 50.79 -8.90
CA PRO A 184 11.90 51.67 -8.64
C PRO A 184 11.55 52.66 -7.53
N GLY A 185 12.14 52.49 -6.34
CA GLY A 185 11.90 53.34 -5.17
C GLY A 185 11.38 52.63 -3.91
N GLU A 186 11.01 51.36 -3.96
CA GLU A 186 10.44 50.62 -2.81
C GLU A 186 11.46 49.82 -1.98
N VAL A 187 12.75 49.87 -2.31
CA VAL A 187 13.78 49.18 -1.51
C VAL A 187 13.92 49.92 -0.18
N SER A 188 13.26 49.40 0.85
CA SER A 188 13.43 49.87 2.23
C SER A 188 14.88 49.65 2.66
N ALA A 189 15.51 50.72 3.14
CA ALA A 189 16.85 50.73 3.72
C ALA A 189 16.93 49.93 5.02
#